data_AF-A0A0P9M834-F1
#
_entry.id   AF-A0A0P9M834-F1
#
_cell.length_a   1.000
_cell.length_b   1.000
_cell.length_c   1.000
_cell.angle_alpha   90.00
_cell.angle_beta   90.00
_cell.angle_gamma   90.00
#
_symmetry.space_group_name_H-M   'P 1'
#
loop_
_entity.id
_entity.type
_entity.pdbx_description
1 polymer ?
#
loop_
_entity_poly.entity_id
_entity_poly.type
_entity_poly.pdbx_seq_one_letter_code
_entity_poly.pdbx_strand_id
1 'polypeptide(L)'
;MIEGPEHGFTSIPKGIYWAIVTLTTVGFGDIVPKTPVGQMLSSLVMIIGYSIIAVPTGIFTAELANAMRGEQLKHDCPVCSKNFHEHGAAFCSRCGNQLFAKVESKA
;
A
#
# COMPACT_ATOMS: atom_id res chain seq x y z
N MET A 1 5.64 23.94 -29.63
CA MET A 1 4.61 23.45 -28.68
C MET A 1 4.26 22.03 -29.12
N ILE A 2 4.28 21.04 -28.23
CA ILE A 2 4.03 19.62 -28.60
C ILE A 2 2.55 19.38 -28.90
N GLU A 3 1.65 20.05 -28.18
CA GLU A 3 0.21 20.08 -28.43
C GLU A 3 -0.23 21.52 -28.68
N GLY A 4 -1.19 21.72 -29.57
CA GLY A 4 -1.73 23.03 -29.94
C GLY A 4 -2.97 23.46 -29.14
N PRO A 5 -3.41 24.73 -29.27
CA PRO A 5 -4.65 25.22 -28.66
C PRO A 5 -5.89 24.46 -29.16
N GLU A 6 -5.85 23.92 -30.39
CA GLU A 6 -6.91 23.07 -30.95
C GLU A 6 -7.25 21.82 -30.11
N HIS A 7 -6.37 21.42 -29.21
CA HIS A 7 -6.55 20.24 -28.34
C HIS A 7 -6.82 20.62 -26.88
N GLY A 8 -7.14 21.89 -26.60
CA GLY A 8 -7.50 22.36 -25.25
C GLY A 8 -6.31 22.83 -24.41
N PHE A 9 -5.08 22.73 -24.92
CA PHE A 9 -3.85 23.24 -24.30
C PHE A 9 -3.66 24.74 -24.57
N THR A 10 -4.63 25.55 -24.12
CA THR A 10 -4.67 27.01 -24.39
C THR A 10 -3.85 27.84 -23.42
N SER A 11 -3.47 27.28 -22.27
CA SER A 11 -2.72 27.97 -21.22
C SER A 11 -1.99 26.99 -20.30
N ILE A 12 -0.95 27.46 -19.60
CA ILE A 12 -0.19 26.64 -18.64
C ILE A 12 -1.09 26.03 -17.55
N PRO A 13 -2.05 26.77 -16.93
CA PRO A 13 -2.95 26.18 -15.94
C PRO A 13 -3.83 25.05 -16.48
N LYS A 14 -4.30 25.14 -17.74
CA LYS A 14 -5.06 24.07 -18.40
C LYS A 14 -4.20 22.81 -18.60
N GLY A 15 -2.93 22.99 -18.96
CA GLY A 15 -1.97 21.89 -19.03
C GLY A 15 -1.69 21.23 -17.67
N ILE A 16 -1.58 22.03 -16.60
CA ILE A 16 -1.45 21.52 -15.22
C ILE A 16 -2.70 20.72 -14.82
N TYR A 17 -3.90 21.22 -15.14
CA TYR A 17 -5.14 20.48 -14.88
C TYR A 17 -5.14 19.11 -15.56
N TRP A 18 -4.77 19.05 -16.85
CA TRP A 18 -4.64 17.78 -17.56
C TRP A 18 -3.61 16.85 -16.91
N ALA A 19 -2.45 17.40 -16.50
CA ALA A 19 -1.41 16.63 -15.84
C ALA A 19 -1.90 16.05 -14.50
N ILE A 20 -2.61 16.83 -13.68
CA ILE A 20 -3.17 16.37 -12.41
C ILE A 20 -4.19 15.26 -12.65
N VAL A 21 -5.18 15.46 -13.53
CA VAL A 21 -6.23 14.49 -13.83
C VAL A 21 -5.67 13.17 -14.38
N THR A 22 -4.61 13.25 -15.17
CA THR A 22 -3.92 12.06 -15.72
C THR A 22 -3.09 11.38 -14.65
N LEU A 23 -2.33 12.14 -13.86
CA LEU A 23 -1.46 11.63 -12.80
C LEU A 23 -2.25 10.94 -11.68
N THR A 24 -3.41 11.49 -11.32
CA THR A 24 -4.32 10.90 -10.32
C THR A 24 -5.18 9.77 -10.88
N THR A 25 -4.98 9.37 -12.14
CA THR A 25 -5.73 8.30 -12.83
C THR A 25 -7.23 8.56 -12.99
N VAL A 26 -7.69 9.81 -12.82
CA VAL A 26 -9.11 10.18 -12.98
C VAL A 26 -9.53 10.15 -14.45
N GLY A 27 -8.73 10.75 -15.33
CA GLY A 27 -8.89 10.61 -16.77
C GLY A 27 -10.24 11.06 -17.36
N PHE A 28 -10.70 12.28 -17.04
CA PHE A 28 -11.97 12.81 -17.58
C PHE A 28 -12.07 12.81 -19.12
N GLY A 29 -10.94 12.89 -19.81
CA GLY A 29 -10.88 12.85 -21.28
C GLY A 29 -11.33 14.14 -21.97
N ASP A 30 -11.56 15.21 -21.20
CA ASP A 30 -11.94 16.54 -21.69
C ASP A 30 -10.80 17.26 -22.41
N ILE A 31 -9.56 17.02 -21.98
CA ILE A 31 -8.32 17.45 -22.64
C ILE A 31 -7.47 16.20 -22.81
N VAL A 32 -7.05 15.91 -24.05
CA VAL A 32 -6.18 14.76 -24.35
C VAL A 32 -5.20 15.12 -25.47
N PRO A 33 -3.96 14.63 -25.41
CA PRO A 33 -3.01 14.82 -26.50
C PRO A 33 -3.49 14.07 -27.74
N LYS A 34 -3.47 14.76 -28.89
CA LYS A 34 -3.85 14.15 -30.18
C LYS A 34 -2.65 13.92 -31.07
N THR A 35 -1.51 14.57 -30.80
CA THR A 35 -0.31 14.36 -31.60
C THR A 35 0.40 13.06 -31.21
N PRO A 36 1.07 12.37 -32.15
CA PRO A 36 1.83 11.15 -31.84
C PRO A 36 2.91 11.37 -30.77
N VAL A 37 3.57 12.53 -30.79
CA VAL A 37 4.60 12.91 -29.80
C VAL A 37 3.97 13.17 -28.43
N GLY A 38 2.83 13.86 -28.38
CA GLY A 38 2.09 14.11 -27.13
C GLY A 38 1.54 12.82 -26.51
N GLN A 39 1.08 11.87 -27.32
CA GLN A 39 0.66 10.54 -26.85
C GLN A 39 1.82 9.73 -26.27
N MET A 40 2.99 9.74 -26.92
CA MET A 40 4.19 9.08 -26.39
C MET A 40 4.58 9.66 -25.03
N LEU A 41 4.65 10.99 -24.92
CA LEU A 41 4.98 11.66 -23.65
C LEU A 41 3.94 11.33 -22.56
N SER A 42 2.67 11.29 -22.92
CA SER A 42 1.58 10.99 -22.00
C SER A 42 1.67 9.57 -21.46
N SER A 43 2.01 8.59 -22.31
CA SER A 43 2.22 7.21 -21.88
C SER A 43 3.37 7.09 -20.86
N LEU A 44 4.47 7.82 -21.05
CA LEU A 44 5.57 7.90 -20.08
C LEU A 44 5.13 8.53 -18.76
N VAL A 45 4.39 9.63 -18.81
CA VAL A 45 3.85 10.30 -17.62
C VAL A 45 2.93 9.37 -16.83
N MET A 46 2.08 8.58 -17.50
CA MET A 46 1.21 7.61 -16.84
C MET A 46 2.00 6.52 -16.10
N ILE A 47 3.07 5.97 -16.71
CA ILE A 47 3.93 4.95 -16.08
C ILE A 47 4.65 5.53 -14.85
N ILE A 48 5.18 6.74 -14.97
CA ILE A 48 5.85 7.45 -13.86
C ILE A 48 4.84 7.74 -12.75
N GLY A 49 3.64 8.19 -13.11
CA GLY A 49 2.56 8.49 -12.17
C GLY A 49 2.17 7.30 -11.31
N TYR A 50 2.02 6.13 -11.92
CA TYR A 50 1.72 4.90 -11.19
C TYR A 50 2.85 4.51 -10.22
N SER A 51 4.10 4.68 -10.66
CA SER A 51 5.28 4.40 -9.82
C SER A 51 5.33 5.32 -8.59
N ILE A 52 4.94 6.59 -8.74
CA ILE A 52 4.89 7.57 -7.65
C ILE A 52 3.80 7.23 -6.64
N ILE A 53 2.65 6.68 -7.05
CA ILE A 53 1.57 6.30 -6.12
C ILE A 53 1.91 5.01 -5.36
N ALA A 54 2.60 4.06 -6.01
CA ALA A 54 2.92 2.76 -5.40
C ALA A 54 3.79 2.87 -4.14
N VAL A 55 4.77 3.78 -4.12
CA VAL A 55 5.70 3.96 -2.99
C VAL A 55 5.00 4.44 -1.70
N PRO A 56 4.28 5.57 -1.66
CA PRO A 56 3.61 6.05 -0.46
C PRO A 56 2.50 5.10 -0.01
N THR A 57 1.75 4.48 -0.95
CA THR A 57 0.78 3.44 -0.60
C THR A 57 1.48 2.26 0.09
N GLY A 58 2.60 1.77 -0.45
CA GLY A 58 3.36 0.67 0.13
C GLY A 58 3.89 0.98 1.53
N ILE A 59 4.44 2.18 1.74
CA ILE A 59 4.92 2.63 3.06
C ILE A 59 3.76 2.69 4.05
N PHE A 60 2.65 3.32 3.67
CA PHE A 60 1.49 3.46 4.54
C PHE A 60 0.86 2.11 4.89
N THR A 61 0.75 1.20 3.91
CA THR A 61 0.27 -0.16 4.15
C THR A 61 1.20 -0.96 5.06
N ALA A 62 2.52 -0.83 4.92
CA ALA A 62 3.49 -1.51 5.79
C ALA A 62 3.37 -1.03 7.25
N GLU A 63 3.26 0.28 7.46
CA GLU A 63 3.06 0.85 8.79
C GLU A 63 1.71 0.44 9.39
N LEU A 64 0.64 0.48 8.61
CA LEU A 64 -0.67 0.02 9.06
C LEU A 64 -0.64 -1.48 9.42
N ALA A 65 -0.01 -2.32 8.60
CA ALA A 65 0.15 -3.74 8.89
C ALA A 65 0.98 -3.99 10.14
N ASN A 66 2.03 -3.19 10.38
CA ASN A 66 2.81 -3.26 11.61
C ASN A 66 1.99 -2.81 12.83
N ALA A 67 1.22 -1.73 12.73
CA ALA A 67 0.34 -1.27 13.80
C ALA A 67 -0.78 -2.27 14.10
N MET A 68 -1.23 -3.02 13.10
CA MET A 68 -2.23 -4.10 13.25
C MET A 68 -1.64 -5.41 13.78
N ARG A 69 -0.30 -5.60 13.76
CA ARG A 69 0.33 -6.74 14.44
C ARG A 69 0.19 -6.52 15.93
N GLY A 70 -0.84 -7.14 16.52
CA GLY A 70 -1.03 -7.15 17.97
C GLY A 70 0.19 -7.74 18.71
N GLU A 71 0.32 -7.44 20.00
CA GLU A 71 1.42 -7.91 20.82
C GLU A 71 1.51 -9.44 20.83
N GLN A 72 2.64 -10.00 20.38
CA GLN A 72 2.89 -11.44 20.45
C GLN A 72 3.25 -11.84 21.88
N LEU A 73 2.73 -12.98 22.34
CA LEU A 73 3.19 -13.61 23.58
C LEU A 73 4.57 -14.23 23.36
N LYS A 74 5.59 -13.69 24.02
CA LYS A 74 6.94 -14.26 24.04
C LYS A 74 7.05 -15.27 25.18
N HIS A 75 6.83 -16.55 24.87
CA HIS A 75 6.91 -17.66 25.82
C HIS A 75 7.37 -18.93 25.12
N ASP A 76 8.33 -19.64 25.69
CA ASP A 76 8.90 -20.84 25.08
C ASP A 76 7.98 -22.03 25.33
N CYS A 77 7.52 -22.67 24.26
CA CYS A 77 6.74 -23.89 24.40
C CYS A 77 7.64 -25.03 24.93
N PRO A 78 7.25 -25.73 26.01
CA PRO A 78 8.10 -26.75 26.65
C PRO A 78 8.30 -28.01 25.78
N VAL A 79 7.50 -28.20 24.73
CA VAL A 79 7.56 -29.39 23.86
C VAL A 79 8.27 -29.10 22.53
N CYS A 80 7.94 -27.99 21.87
CA CYS A 80 8.41 -27.72 20.50
C CYS A 80 9.34 -26.50 20.39
N SER A 81 9.64 -25.83 21.51
CA SER A 81 10.54 -24.67 21.58
C SER A 81 10.17 -23.54 20.61
N LYS A 82 8.87 -23.37 20.31
CA LYS A 82 8.34 -22.19 19.64
C LYS A 82 8.23 -21.06 20.67
N ASN A 83 8.80 -19.90 20.36
CA ASN A 83 9.00 -18.81 21.33
C ASN A 83 8.04 -17.63 21.13
N PHE A 84 7.20 -17.67 20.10
CA PHE A 84 6.22 -16.63 19.76
C PHE A 84 4.84 -17.24 19.56
N HIS A 85 3.83 -16.69 20.22
CA HIS A 85 2.44 -17.11 20.12
C HIS A 85 1.51 -15.90 20.01
N GLU A 86 0.27 -16.12 19.58
CA GLU A 86 -0.75 -15.07 19.54
C GLU A 86 -1.01 -14.49 20.93
N HIS A 87 -1.44 -13.23 20.97
CA HIS A 87 -1.78 -12.56 22.22
C HIS A 87 -2.86 -13.35 22.97
N GLY A 88 -2.59 -13.75 24.22
CA GLY A 88 -3.54 -14.53 25.03
C GLY A 88 -3.63 -16.02 24.67
N ALA A 89 -2.72 -16.57 23.86
CA ALA A 89 -2.70 -18.00 23.58
C ALA A 89 -2.47 -18.82 24.86
N ALA A 90 -3.40 -19.72 25.19
CA ALA A 90 -3.23 -20.71 26.25
C ALA A 90 -2.50 -21.98 25.75
N PHE A 91 -2.52 -22.22 24.44
CA PHE A 91 -1.97 -23.40 23.78
C PHE A 91 -1.04 -22.99 22.64
N CYS A 92 -0.02 -23.80 22.38
CA CYS A 92 0.92 -23.56 21.28
C CYS A 92 0.26 -23.83 19.92
N SER A 93 0.29 -22.87 19.00
CA SER A 93 -0.26 -23.03 17.64
C SER A 93 0.51 -23.99 16.73
N ARG A 94 1.66 -24.53 17.17
CA ARG A 94 2.44 -25.52 16.41
C ARG A 94 2.21 -26.95 16.86
N CYS A 95 2.16 -27.21 18.18
CA CYS A 95 2.05 -28.56 18.72
C CYS A 95 0.83 -28.80 19.61
N GLY A 96 0.04 -27.77 19.92
CA GLY A 96 -1.14 -27.88 20.77
C GLY A 96 -0.88 -28.01 22.27
N ASN A 97 0.39 -28.02 22.72
CA ASN A 97 0.70 -28.12 24.15
C ASN A 97 0.28 -26.84 24.92
N GLN A 98 -0.13 -26.99 26.18
CA GLN A 98 -0.37 -25.85 27.07
C GLN A 98 0.91 -25.04 27.27
N LEU A 99 0.78 -23.72 27.23
CA LEU A 99 1.90 -22.81 27.44
C LEU A 99 2.14 -22.56 28.94
N PHE A 100 1.08 -22.49 29.73
CA PHE A 100 1.17 -22.23 31.17
C PHE A 100 0.80 -23.47 31.98
N ALA A 101 1.53 -23.72 33.08
CA ALA A 101 1.16 -24.75 34.04
C ALA A 101 -0.12 -24.33 34.79
N LYS A 102 -1.05 -25.28 34.97
CA LYS A 102 -2.29 -25.05 35.72
C LYS A 102 -1.93 -24.78 37.18
N VAL A 103 -2.15 -23.56 37.66
CA VAL A 103 -1.96 -23.22 39.08
C VAL A 103 -3.08 -23.92 39.87
N GLU A 104 -2.73 -24.92 40.66
CA GLU A 104 -3.68 -25.58 41.56
C GLU A 104 -4.06 -24.61 42.69
N SER A 105 -5.28 -24.09 42.62
CA SER A 105 -5.89 -23.34 43.72
C SER A 105 -6.14 -24.30 44.89
N LYS A 106 -5.23 -24.35 45.85
CA LYS A 106 -5.49 -24.98 47.15
C LYS A 106 -6.66 -24.25 47.82
N ALA A 107 -7.79 -24.93 47.88
CA ALA A 107 -8.92 -24.59 48.77
C ALA A 107 -8.54 -24.86 50.23
#